data_AF-A0A840FNJ2-F1
#
_entry.id   AF-A0A840FNJ2-F1
#
_cell.length_a   1.000
_cell.length_b   1.000
_cell.length_c   1.000
_cell.angle_alpha   90.00
_cell.angle_beta   90.00
_cell.angle_gamma   90.00
#
_symmetry.space_group_name_H-M   'P 1'
#
loop_
_entity.id
_entity.type
_entity.pdbx_description
1 polymer ?
#
loop_
_entity_poly.entity_id
_entity_poly.type
_entity_poly.pdbx_seq_one_letter_code
_entity_poly.pdbx_strand_id
1 'polypeptide(L)'
;MKSIRYVIPAIMLCATGLLQAQVAIGGVGNSSCDVWIKARKAPAGQAMETITRAMMTSWVQGYLSSKNSTGTTVKMVLEVPDPESIKMVLDRGCALMPDALIFAVADDLANTLTGIYQSQKRK
;
A
#
# COMPACT_ATOMS: atom_id res chain seq x y z
N MET A 1 -9.22 -60.32 22.16
CA MET A 1 -10.03 -59.09 22.30
C MET A 1 -9.15 -57.89 22.01
N LYS A 2 -9.52 -57.11 20.97
CA LYS A 2 -8.81 -55.93 20.46
C LYS A 2 -8.91 -54.77 21.45
N SER A 3 -7.80 -54.10 21.74
CA SER A 3 -7.77 -52.77 22.36
C SER A 3 -6.99 -51.83 21.46
N ILE A 4 -7.70 -51.27 20.48
CA ILE A 4 -7.23 -50.15 19.65
C ILE A 4 -7.32 -48.90 20.53
N ARG A 5 -6.17 -48.33 20.91
CA ARG A 5 -6.10 -46.98 21.49
C ARG A 5 -5.77 -46.00 20.37
N TYR A 6 -6.72 -45.10 20.14
CA TYR A 6 -6.71 -44.07 19.12
C TYR A 6 -5.54 -43.09 19.35
N VAL A 7 -4.64 -43.00 18.37
CA VAL A 7 -3.73 -41.86 18.21
C VAL A 7 -4.54 -40.76 17.53
N ILE A 8 -4.81 -39.66 18.24
CA ILE A 8 -5.38 -38.44 17.66
C ILE A 8 -4.21 -37.65 17.06
N PRO A 9 -4.10 -37.48 15.73
CA PRO A 9 -3.15 -36.52 15.19
C PRO A 9 -3.78 -35.12 15.31
N ALA A 10 -3.19 -34.29 16.18
CA ALA A 10 -3.40 -32.86 16.18
C ALA A 10 -2.74 -32.26 14.93
N ILE A 11 -3.43 -32.35 13.79
CA ILE A 11 -3.06 -31.66 12.55
C ILE A 11 -4.24 -30.80 12.15
N MET A 12 -4.44 -29.68 12.84
CA MET A 12 -5.31 -28.63 12.32
C MET A 12 -4.95 -27.27 12.91
N LEU A 13 -3.72 -26.81 12.64
CA LEU A 13 -3.32 -25.44 13.01
C LEU A 13 -2.40 -24.78 11.96
N CYS A 14 -2.72 -24.91 10.66
CA CYS A 14 -1.97 -24.23 9.60
C CYS A 14 -2.84 -23.61 8.49
N ALA A 15 -4.12 -23.28 8.75
CA ALA A 15 -5.01 -22.76 7.70
C ALA A 15 -5.23 -21.24 7.71
N THR A 16 -4.83 -20.50 8.75
CA THR A 16 -5.14 -19.06 8.85
C THR A 16 -4.05 -18.12 8.28
N GLY A 17 -2.88 -18.64 7.89
CA GLY A 17 -1.76 -17.80 7.41
C GLY A 17 -1.80 -17.39 5.93
N LEU A 18 -2.64 -18.03 5.10
CA LEU A 18 -2.54 -17.89 3.64
C LEU A 18 -3.14 -16.59 3.08
N LEU A 19 -4.03 -15.92 3.80
CA LEU A 19 -4.66 -14.70 3.27
C LEU A 19 -3.74 -13.47 3.35
N GLN A 20 -2.80 -13.43 4.30
CA GLN A 20 -1.87 -12.29 4.46
C GLN A 20 -0.62 -12.38 3.57
N ALA A 21 -0.38 -13.52 2.92
CA ALA A 21 0.79 -13.72 2.06
C ALA A 21 0.61 -13.19 0.63
N GLN A 22 -0.61 -12.88 0.20
CA GLN A 22 -0.89 -12.42 -1.17
C GLN A 22 -0.28 -11.05 -1.48
N VAL A 23 -0.03 -10.24 -0.44
CA VAL A 23 0.64 -8.93 -0.56
C VAL A 23 2.14 -9.08 -0.92
N ALA A 24 2.73 -10.26 -0.72
CA ALA A 24 4.17 -10.48 -0.89
C ALA A 24 4.59 -10.81 -2.34
N ILE A 25 3.67 -11.21 -3.23
CA ILE A 25 4.02 -11.68 -4.58
C ILE A 25 3.73 -10.61 -5.66
N GLY A 26 2.76 -9.73 -5.45
CA GLY A 26 2.42 -8.64 -6.40
C GLY A 26 3.16 -7.31 -6.17
N GLY A 27 3.84 -7.15 -5.03
CA GLY A 27 4.37 -5.87 -4.58
C GLY A 27 3.29 -4.93 -4.05
N VAL A 28 3.70 -3.97 -3.21
CA VAL A 28 2.79 -3.04 -2.50
C VAL A 28 1.96 -2.20 -3.47
N GLY A 29 2.52 -1.82 -4.61
CA GLY A 29 1.80 -1.07 -5.65
C GLY A 29 0.64 -1.83 -6.29
N ASN A 30 0.69 -3.17 -6.31
CA ASN A 30 -0.38 -4.03 -6.83
C ASN A 30 -1.38 -4.44 -5.74
N SER A 31 -1.25 -3.91 -4.52
CA SER A 31 -2.29 -4.04 -3.51
C SER A 31 -3.46 -3.13 -3.87
N SER A 32 -4.68 -3.59 -3.63
CA SER A 32 -5.90 -2.80 -3.79
C SER A 32 -6.12 -1.83 -2.63
N CYS A 33 -6.91 -0.80 -2.90
CA CYS A 33 -7.24 0.27 -1.98
C CYS A 33 -8.12 -0.18 -0.81
N ASP A 34 -8.86 -1.28 -0.95
CA ASP A 34 -9.59 -1.93 0.14
C ASP A 34 -8.66 -2.40 1.28
N VAL A 35 -7.46 -2.88 0.96
CA VAL A 35 -6.44 -3.27 1.93
C VAL A 35 -5.99 -2.06 2.75
N TRP A 36 -5.79 -0.91 2.09
CA TRP A 36 -5.49 0.36 2.78
C TRP A 36 -6.64 0.76 3.71
N ILE A 37 -7.88 0.78 3.19
CA ILE A 37 -9.07 1.16 3.97
C ILE A 37 -9.23 0.26 5.20
N LYS A 38 -9.05 -1.05 5.04
CA LYS A 38 -9.13 -2.03 6.12
C LYS A 38 -8.08 -1.74 7.19
N ALA A 39 -6.83 -1.51 6.78
CA ALA A 39 -5.75 -1.18 7.70
C ALA A 39 -5.95 0.17 8.41
N ARG A 40 -6.60 1.15 7.77
CA ARG A 40 -6.94 2.46 8.36
C ARG A 40 -8.06 2.38 9.39
N LYS A 41 -9.05 1.51 9.18
CA LYS A 41 -10.17 1.28 10.12
C LYS A 41 -9.81 0.38 11.31
N ALA A 42 -8.70 -0.34 11.22
CA ALA A 42 -8.29 -1.25 12.29
C ALA A 42 -7.90 -0.49 13.57
N PRO A 43 -8.33 -0.98 14.75
CA PRO A 43 -7.90 -0.47 16.05
C PRO A 43 -6.39 -0.27 16.17
N ALA A 44 -5.99 0.74 16.95
CA ALA A 44 -4.59 0.94 17.31
C ALA A 44 -4.05 -0.30 18.05
N GLY A 45 -2.79 -0.65 17.80
CA GLY A 45 -2.13 -1.81 18.42
C GLY A 45 -2.17 -3.10 17.60
N GLN A 46 -2.88 -3.13 16.46
CA GLN A 46 -2.76 -4.26 15.53
C GLN A 46 -1.49 -4.11 14.68
N ALA A 47 -0.54 -5.03 14.89
CA ALA A 47 0.80 -4.95 14.32
C ALA A 47 0.78 -5.02 12.78
N MET A 48 -0.01 -5.93 12.20
CA MET A 48 -0.02 -6.15 10.76
C MET A 48 -0.60 -4.96 9.99
N GLU A 49 -1.63 -4.31 10.52
CA GLU A 49 -2.30 -3.16 9.93
C GLU A 49 -1.44 -1.91 10.09
N THR A 50 -0.72 -1.80 11.21
CA THR A 50 0.31 -0.77 11.39
C THR A 50 1.43 -0.92 10.37
N ILE A 51 1.93 -2.14 10.18
CA ILE A 51 2.94 -2.46 9.17
C ILE A 51 2.39 -2.19 7.76
N THR A 52 1.16 -2.59 7.47
CA THR A 52 0.52 -2.37 6.16
C THR A 52 0.42 -0.89 5.83
N ARG A 53 -0.04 -0.05 6.77
CA ARG A 53 -0.09 1.40 6.61
C ARG A 53 1.29 2.00 6.36
N ALA A 54 2.28 1.60 7.15
CA ALA A 54 3.65 2.08 7.00
C ALA A 54 4.23 1.66 5.64
N MET A 55 4.08 0.38 5.27
CA MET A 55 4.59 -0.19 4.03
C MET A 55 3.98 0.48 2.80
N MET A 56 2.65 0.68 2.76
CA MET A 56 1.98 1.37 1.67
C MET A 56 2.41 2.83 1.56
N THR A 57 2.47 3.55 2.68
CA THR A 57 2.92 4.95 2.70
C THR A 57 4.36 5.08 2.19
N SER A 58 5.28 4.24 2.71
CA SER A 58 6.68 4.23 2.29
C SER A 58 6.86 3.83 0.83
N TRP A 59 6.05 2.89 0.33
CA TRP A 59 6.09 2.51 -1.08
C TRP A 59 5.67 3.68 -1.98
N VAL A 60 4.60 4.42 -1.64
CA VAL A 60 4.20 5.61 -2.40
C VAL A 60 5.28 6.68 -2.37
N GLN A 61 5.87 6.92 -1.20
CA GLN A 61 6.99 7.87 -1.05
C GLN A 61 8.17 7.47 -1.95
N GLY A 62 8.51 6.18 -1.98
CA GLY A 62 9.55 5.62 -2.86
C GLY A 62 9.19 5.74 -4.35
N TYR A 63 7.94 5.49 -4.71
CA TYR A 63 7.43 5.66 -6.06
C TYR A 63 7.60 7.11 -6.54
N LEU A 64 7.15 8.09 -5.75
CA LEU A 64 7.29 9.51 -6.06
C LEU A 64 8.76 9.92 -6.20
N SER A 65 9.62 9.42 -5.30
CA SER A 65 11.07 9.64 -5.38
C SER A 65 11.67 9.06 -6.66
N SER A 66 11.20 7.89 -7.11
CA SER A 66 11.68 7.24 -8.34
C SER A 66 11.33 8.00 -9.63
N LYS A 67 10.27 8.81 -9.60
CA LYS A 67 9.92 9.69 -10.73
C LYS A 67 10.97 10.77 -10.95
N ASN A 68 11.75 11.13 -9.93
CA ASN A 68 12.88 12.06 -10.05
C ASN A 68 14.10 11.45 -10.75
N SER A 69 14.28 10.12 -10.68
CA SER A 69 15.43 9.45 -11.31
C SER A 69 15.16 8.98 -12.74
N THR A 70 13.89 8.75 -13.09
CA THR A 70 13.49 8.17 -14.38
C THR A 70 13.32 9.19 -15.51
N GLY A 71 13.73 10.44 -15.31
CA GLY A 71 13.83 11.41 -16.38
C GLY A 71 12.48 11.68 -17.04
N THR A 72 11.51 12.20 -16.30
CA THR A 72 10.53 13.09 -16.93
C THR A 72 11.32 14.10 -17.77
N THR A 73 10.88 14.39 -18.98
CA THR A 73 11.56 15.26 -19.96
C THR A 73 11.84 16.68 -19.47
N VAL A 74 11.35 17.03 -18.29
CA VAL A 74 11.68 18.21 -17.52
C VAL A 74 12.58 17.78 -16.36
N LYS A 75 13.74 18.42 -16.18
CA LYS A 75 14.62 18.30 -15.01
C LYS A 75 13.85 18.78 -13.76
N MET A 76 12.92 17.96 -13.29
CA MET A 76 12.04 18.25 -12.17
C MET A 76 12.51 17.43 -10.98
N VAL A 77 12.63 18.11 -9.85
CA VAL A 77 12.68 17.45 -8.56
C VAL A 77 11.27 17.58 -8.01
N LEU A 78 10.46 16.52 -8.13
CA LEU A 78 9.23 16.41 -7.38
C LEU A 78 9.60 16.45 -5.91
N GLU A 79 9.14 17.50 -5.23
CA GLU A 79 9.13 17.55 -3.78
C GLU A 79 8.17 16.47 -3.29
N VAL A 80 8.73 15.44 -2.67
CA VAL A 80 7.95 14.30 -2.18
C VAL A 80 7.22 14.76 -0.92
N PRO A 81 5.88 14.69 -0.90
CA PRO A 81 5.09 15.11 0.26
C PRO A 81 5.46 14.33 1.51
N ASP A 82 5.23 14.93 2.67
CA ASP A 82 5.41 14.26 3.95
C ASP A 82 4.45 13.04 4.08
N PRO A 83 4.76 12.08 4.96
CA PRO A 83 3.96 10.87 5.11
C PRO A 83 2.49 11.10 5.49
N GLU A 84 2.15 12.16 6.24
CA GLU A 84 0.76 12.46 6.58
C GLU A 84 -0.02 12.97 5.37
N SER A 85 0.61 13.82 4.54
CA SER A 85 0.05 14.23 3.26
C SER A 85 -0.20 13.04 2.33
N ILE A 86 0.73 12.09 2.25
CA ILE A 86 0.55 10.85 1.48
C ILE A 86 -0.63 10.03 2.03
N LYS A 87 -0.74 9.89 3.35
CA LYS A 87 -1.87 9.19 3.99
C LYS A 87 -3.21 9.83 3.65
N MET A 88 -3.30 11.16 3.65
CA MET A 88 -4.52 11.87 3.29
C MET A 88 -4.92 11.62 1.83
N VAL A 89 -3.95 11.60 0.92
CA VAL A 89 -4.19 11.29 -0.50
C VAL A 89 -4.67 9.84 -0.66
N LEU A 90 -4.02 8.89 0.01
CA LEU A 90 -4.45 7.48 0.01
C LEU A 90 -5.85 7.33 0.62
N ASP A 91 -6.13 7.97 1.76
CA ASP A 91 -7.45 7.95 2.41
C ASP A 91 -8.54 8.46 1.46
N ARG A 92 -8.30 9.56 0.75
CA ARG A 92 -9.25 10.12 -0.22
C ARG A 92 -9.38 9.26 -1.48
N GLY A 93 -8.25 8.94 -2.12
CA GLY A 93 -8.22 8.20 -3.39
C GLY A 93 -8.83 6.82 -3.24
N CYS A 94 -8.46 6.09 -2.18
CA CYS A 94 -8.99 4.76 -1.92
C CYS A 94 -10.46 4.80 -1.50
N ALA A 95 -10.92 5.82 -0.76
CA ALA A 95 -12.35 5.94 -0.45
C ALA A 95 -13.23 6.14 -1.70
N LEU A 96 -12.70 6.81 -2.73
CA LEU A 96 -13.40 7.00 -4.00
C LEU A 96 -13.36 5.76 -4.89
N MET A 97 -12.26 5.00 -4.87
CA MET A 97 -12.06 3.82 -5.71
C MET A 97 -11.47 2.67 -4.88
N PRO A 98 -12.29 1.92 -4.13
CA PRO A 98 -11.80 0.84 -3.26
C PRO A 98 -11.09 -0.29 -4.01
N ASP A 99 -11.49 -0.55 -5.25
CA ASP A 99 -10.93 -1.60 -6.09
C ASP A 99 -9.67 -1.15 -6.87
N ALA A 100 -9.32 0.14 -6.81
CA ALA A 100 -8.12 0.65 -7.47
C ALA A 100 -6.85 0.13 -6.79
N LEU A 101 -5.78 0.01 -7.57
CA LEU A 101 -4.47 -0.34 -7.04
C LEU A 101 -3.81 0.88 -6.38
N ILE A 102 -2.98 0.65 -5.36
CA ILE A 102 -2.18 1.70 -4.72
C ILE A 102 -1.29 2.43 -5.73
N PHE A 103 -0.76 1.72 -6.74
CA PHE A 103 -0.04 2.33 -7.85
C PHE A 103 -0.84 3.40 -8.58
N ALA A 104 -2.14 3.18 -8.85
CA ALA A 104 -2.96 4.13 -9.60
C ALA A 104 -3.13 5.44 -8.83
N VAL A 105 -3.36 5.37 -7.51
CA VAL A 105 -3.43 6.55 -6.64
C VAL A 105 -2.08 7.27 -6.56
N ALA A 106 -0.98 6.51 -6.49
CA ALA A 106 0.37 7.07 -6.46
C ALA A 106 0.75 7.77 -7.77
N ASP A 107 0.35 7.22 -8.92
CA ASP A 107 0.61 7.83 -10.23
C ASP A 107 -0.24 9.08 -10.47
N ASP A 108 -1.51 9.07 -10.04
CA ASP A 108 -2.36 10.27 -10.06
C ASP A 108 -1.76 11.41 -9.23
N LEU A 109 -1.25 11.10 -8.03
CA LEU A 109 -0.53 12.06 -7.20
C LEU A 109 0.73 12.59 -7.90
N ALA A 110 1.53 11.71 -8.50
CA ALA A 110 2.73 12.11 -9.24
C ALA A 110 2.39 13.07 -10.40
N ASN A 111 1.33 12.77 -11.15
CA ASN A 111 0.85 13.58 -12.26
C ASN A 111 0.34 14.95 -11.77
N THR A 112 -0.38 14.97 -10.65
CA THR A 112 -0.85 16.21 -10.01
C THR A 112 0.31 17.11 -9.58
N LEU A 113 1.29 16.57 -8.87
CA LEU A 113 2.48 17.32 -8.44
C LEU A 113 3.28 17.84 -9.64
N THR A 114 3.38 17.03 -10.70
CA THR A 114 4.02 17.43 -11.97
C THR A 114 3.29 18.62 -12.60
N GLY A 115 1.96 18.57 -12.67
CA GLY A 115 1.15 19.66 -13.20
C GLY A 115 1.31 20.96 -12.39
N ILE A 116 1.32 20.87 -11.07
CA ILE A 116 1.56 22.02 -10.18
C ILE A 116 2.93 22.63 -10.46
N TYR A 117 4.00 21.82 -10.46
CA TYR A 117 5.35 22.28 -10.74
C TYR A 117 5.46 22.98 -12.10
N GLN A 118 4.88 22.38 -13.15
CA GLN A 118 4.88 22.98 -14.49
C GLN A 118 4.11 24.31 -14.54
N SER A 119 3.00 24.43 -13.81
CA SER A 119 2.22 25.66 -13.73
C SER A 119 2.97 26.80 -13.02
N GLN A 120 3.75 26.46 -11.99
CA GLN A 120 4.57 27.43 -11.26
C GLN A 120 5.73 27.93 -12.11
N LYS A 121 6.40 27.05 -12.88
CA LYS A 121 7.51 27.44 -13.78
C LYS A 121 7.07 28.36 -14.93
N ARG A 122 5.80 28.31 -15.34
CA ARG A 122 5.25 29.16 -16.41
C ARG A 122 4.89 30.58 -15.95
N LYS A 123 4.88 30.84 -14.63
CA LYS A 123 4.67 32.18 -14.05
C LYS A 123 6.01 32.85 -13.79
#